data_AF-C5KVB8-F1
#
_entry.id   AF-C5KVB8-F1
#
_cell.length_a   1.000
_cell.length_b   1.000
_cell.length_c   1.000
_cell.angle_alpha   90.00
_cell.angle_beta   90.00
_cell.angle_gamma   90.00
#
_symmetry.space_group_name_H-M   'P 1'
#
loop_
_entity.id
_entity.type
_entity.pdbx_description
1 polymer ?
#
loop_
_entity_poly.entity_id
_entity_poly.type
_entity_poly.pdbx_seq_one_letter_code
_entity_poly.pdbx_strand_id
1 'polypeptide(L)' 'TEIRGIASVTNPTQVLFGPTCDGFDTIMQGVTHLPEMEIGDHLLWRNMGAYTTAAATNFNGFDTPIYWYYRMTTMTTT' A
#
# COMPACT_ATOMS: atom_id res chain seq x y z
N THR A 1 -11.56 -39.01 4.52
CA THR A 1 -10.56 -38.00 4.15
C THR A 1 -11.12 -37.21 3.00
N GLU A 2 -11.91 -36.17 3.30
CA GLU A 2 -12.58 -35.40 2.24
C GLU A 2 -11.58 -34.48 1.55
N ILE A 3 -11.49 -34.67 0.23
CA ILE A 3 -10.73 -33.82 -0.69
C ILE A 3 -11.46 -32.48 -0.71
N ARG A 4 -10.90 -31.47 -0.02
CA ARG A 4 -11.38 -30.09 -0.13
C ARG A 4 -11.19 -29.67 -1.58
N GLY A 5 -12.30 -29.60 -2.30
CA GLY A 5 -12.38 -29.08 -3.65
C GLY A 5 -11.69 -27.72 -3.72
N ILE A 6 -11.01 -27.51 -4.83
CA ILE A 6 -10.34 -26.27 -5.21
C ILE A 6 -11.44 -25.26 -5.55
N ALA A 7 -12.17 -24.78 -4.54
CA ALA A 7 -12.94 -23.57 -4.68
C ALA A 7 -11.93 -22.45 -4.93
N SER A 8 -12.07 -21.70 -6.02
CA SER A 8 -11.33 -20.46 -6.21
C SER A 8 -11.57 -19.61 -4.97
N VAL A 9 -10.57 -19.47 -4.11
CA VAL A 9 -10.64 -18.55 -2.97
C VAL A 9 -10.70 -17.16 -3.58
N THR A 10 -11.90 -16.66 -3.80
CA THR A 10 -12.12 -15.27 -4.16
C THR A 10 -11.94 -14.50 -2.87
N ASN A 11 -10.83 -13.75 -2.77
CA ASN A 11 -10.62 -12.88 -1.62
C ASN A 11 -11.82 -11.93 -1.49
N PRO A 12 -12.27 -11.63 -0.26
CA PRO A 12 -13.35 -10.69 -0.06
C PRO A 12 -12.97 -9.34 -0.68
N THR A 13 -13.97 -8.62 -1.17
CA THR A 13 -13.78 -7.25 -1.65
C THR A 13 -13.39 -6.35 -0.49
N GLN A 14 -12.25 -5.68 -0.60
CA GLN A 14 -11.69 -4.80 0.42
C GLN A 14 -11.78 -3.32 0.02
N VAL A 15 -11.73 -2.45 1.03
CA VAL A 15 -11.62 -1.00 0.88
C VAL A 15 -10.41 -0.54 1.68
N LEU A 16 -9.56 0.29 1.06
CA LEU A 16 -8.37 0.85 1.68
C LEU A 16 -8.63 2.31 2.02
N PHE A 17 -8.49 2.66 3.30
CA PHE A 17 -8.66 4.00 3.81
C PHE A 17 -7.32 4.63 4.20
N GLY A 18 -7.26 5.95 4.15
CA GLY A 18 -6.18 6.72 4.77
C GLY A 18 -6.41 6.91 6.27
N PRO A 19 -5.46 7.56 6.97
CA PRO A 19 -5.47 7.62 8.42
C PRO A 19 -6.33 8.76 8.99
N THR A 20 -6.88 9.65 8.15
CA THR A 20 -7.58 10.84 8.65
C THR A 20 -8.97 10.49 9.18
N CYS A 21 -9.57 11.44 9.91
CA CYS A 21 -10.94 11.30 10.42
C CYS A 21 -12.00 11.73 9.40
N ASP A 22 -11.60 11.96 8.13
CA ASP A 22 -12.51 12.27 7.04
C ASP A 22 -12.96 10.96 6.37
N GLY A 23 -14.27 10.74 6.26
CA GLY A 23 -14.82 9.56 5.60
C GLY A 23 -14.51 9.48 4.10
N PHE A 24 -14.11 10.60 3.48
CA PHE A 24 -13.67 10.63 2.09
C PHE A 24 -12.20 10.28 1.90
N ASP A 25 -11.42 10.07 2.97
CA ASP A 25 -10.05 9.60 2.90
C ASP A 25 -10.00 8.10 2.56
N THR A 26 -10.43 7.79 1.34
CA THR A 26 -10.49 6.45 0.77
C THR A 26 -9.50 6.38 -0.39
N ILE A 27 -8.52 5.49 -0.28
CA ILE A 27 -7.45 5.32 -1.27
C ILE A 27 -7.94 4.45 -2.44
N MET A 28 -8.59 3.33 -2.15
CA MET A 28 -9.12 2.40 -3.16
C MET A 28 -10.38 1.69 -2.64
N GLN A 29 -11.36 1.51 -3.53
CA GLN A 29 -12.54 0.69 -3.29
C GLN A 29 -12.53 -0.51 -4.25
N GLY A 30 -13.18 -1.61 -3.86
CA GLY A 30 -13.34 -2.75 -4.77
C GLY A 30 -12.09 -3.61 -4.94
N VAL A 31 -11.20 -3.64 -3.95
CA VAL A 31 -9.93 -4.38 -4.04
C VAL A 31 -10.17 -5.88 -3.86
N THR A 32 -9.91 -6.67 -4.91
CA THR A 32 -10.21 -8.12 -4.92
C THR A 32 -8.95 -9.00 -4.95
N HIS A 33 -7.76 -8.42 -5.07
CA HIS A 33 -6.51 -9.16 -5.26
C HIS A 33 -5.58 -9.12 -4.04
N LEU A 34 -6.00 -8.48 -2.95
CA LEU A 34 -5.28 -8.55 -1.68
C LEU A 34 -5.67 -9.83 -0.93
N PRO A 35 -4.72 -10.52 -0.28
CA PRO A 35 -5.04 -11.58 0.67
C PRO A 35 -5.80 -11.03 1.89
N GLU A 36 -6.14 -11.91 2.83
CA GLU A 36 -6.49 -11.46 4.18
C GLU A 36 -5.28 -10.74 4.80
N MET A 37 -5.51 -9.55 5.35
CA MET A 37 -4.47 -8.66 5.86
C MET A 37 -4.62 -8.56 7.39
N GLU A 38 -3.49 -8.47 8.08
CA GLU A 38 -3.44 -8.25 9.52
C GLU A 38 -2.85 -6.88 9.89
N ILE A 39 -3.10 -6.45 11.13
CA ILE A 39 -2.48 -5.24 11.65
C ILE A 39 -0.97 -5.45 11.70
N GLY A 40 -0.23 -4.57 11.04
CA GLY A 40 1.23 -4.65 10.92
C GLY A 40 1.71 -5.09 9.54
N ASP A 41 0.83 -5.60 8.69
CA ASP A 41 1.18 -5.88 7.30
C ASP A 41 1.47 -4.59 6.52
N HIS A 42 2.36 -4.70 5.54
CA HIS A 42 2.79 -3.58 4.71
C HIS A 42 2.20 -3.66 3.30
N LEU A 43 1.73 -2.52 2.80
CA LEU A 43 1.30 -2.33 1.42
C LEU A 43 2.34 -1.48 0.68
N LEU A 44 2.64 -1.85 -0.57
CA LEU A 44 3.62 -1.17 -1.42
C LEU A 44 2.93 -0.49 -2.61
N TRP A 45 3.03 0.82 -2.70
CA TRP A 45 2.68 1.58 -3.90
C TRP A 45 3.93 1.91 -4.72
N ARG A 46 3.92 1.45 -5.98
CA ARG A 46 4.97 1.79 -6.94
C ARG A 46 4.72 3.16 -7.54
N ASN A 47 5.76 3.74 -8.14
CA ASN A 47 5.66 4.99 -8.92
C ASN A 47 5.23 6.24 -8.11
N MET A 48 5.42 6.24 -6.79
CA MET A 48 5.03 7.33 -5.88
C MET A 48 6.00 8.54 -5.87
N GLY A 49 6.73 8.79 -6.96
CA GLY A 49 7.80 9.81 -6.99
C GLY A 49 7.37 11.20 -7.47
N ALA A 50 6.33 11.30 -8.30
CA ALA A 50 5.87 12.57 -8.88
C ALA A 50 4.48 12.93 -8.35
N TYR A 51 4.25 14.21 -8.05
CA TYR A 51 2.95 14.75 -7.61
C TYR A 51 2.34 14.07 -6.36
N THR A 52 3.17 13.46 -5.53
CA THR A 52 2.77 12.84 -4.26
C THR A 52 3.16 13.77 -3.12
N THR A 53 4.41 13.71 -2.70
CA THR A 53 4.90 14.41 -1.52
C THR A 53 5.07 15.90 -1.73
N ALA A 54 5.22 16.33 -2.98
CA ALA A 54 5.21 17.74 -3.35
C ALA A 54 3.92 18.48 -2.98
N ALA A 55 2.81 17.76 -2.77
CA ALA A 55 1.51 18.31 -2.39
C ALA A 55 0.98 17.75 -1.05
N ALA A 56 1.81 17.00 -0.31
CA ALA A 56 1.40 16.42 0.96
C ALA A 56 1.24 17.50 2.06
N THR A 57 0.34 17.26 3.00
CA THR A 57 0.10 18.14 4.15
C THR A 57 0.07 17.33 5.44
N ASN A 58 0.21 18.00 6.58
CA ASN A 58 0.07 17.38 7.90
C ASN A 58 -1.37 17.50 8.45
N PHE A 59 -2.37 17.39 7.56
CA PHE A 59 -3.78 17.39 7.98
C PHE A 59 -4.04 16.28 9.00
N ASN A 60 -4.90 16.55 9.99
CA ASN A 60 -5.11 15.71 11.18
C ASN A 60 -3.85 15.39 12.01
N GLY A 61 -2.74 16.10 11.80
CA GLY A 61 -1.51 15.94 12.57
C GLY A 61 -0.67 14.72 12.18
N PHE A 62 -0.93 14.09 11.04
CA PHE A 62 -0.08 13.02 10.53
C PHE A 62 1.17 13.61 9.85
N ASP A 63 2.34 13.07 10.17
CA ASP A 63 3.58 13.49 9.54
C ASP A 63 3.67 13.01 8.08
N THR A 64 4.34 13.81 7.25
CA THR A 64 4.68 13.37 5.89
C THR A 64 5.69 12.20 5.92
N PRO A 65 5.68 11.29 4.93
CA PRO A 65 6.55 10.11 4.93
C PRO A 65 8.04 10.45 4.97
N ILE A 66 8.84 9.57 5.60
CA ILE A 66 10.31 9.63 5.57
C ILE A 66 10.87 9.15 4.23
N TYR A 67 12.00 9.73 3.81
CA TYR A 67 12.66 9.39 2.54
C TYR A 67 13.99 8.70 2.79
N TRP A 68 14.15 7.53 2.18
CA TRP A 68 15.41 6.81 2.12
C TRP A 68 15.93 6.88 0.69
N TYR A 69 17.07 7.56 0.48
CA TYR A 69 17.69 7.70 -0.83
C TYR A 69 18.72 6.60 -1.04
N TYR A 70 18.61 5.89 -2.15
CA TYR A 70 19.57 4.87 -2.57
C TYR A 70 20.16 5.27 -3.92
N ARG A 71 21.47 5.09 -4.07
CA ARG A 71 22.19 5.30 -5.33
C ARG A 71 22.82 3.98 -5.77
N MET A 72 22.46 3.52 -6.97
CA MET A 72 23.17 2.40 -7.58
C MET A 72 24.59 2.85 -7.95
N THR A 73 25.60 2.14 -7.44
CA THR A 73 26.98 2.27 -7.90
C THR A 73 27.27 1.08 -8.79
N THR A 74 27.66 1.34 -10.03
CA THR A 74 28.17 0.28 -10.90
C THR A 74 29.56 -0.11 -10.40
N MET A 75 29.76 -1.39 -10.08
CA MET A 75 31.10 -1.91 -9.90
C MET A 75 31.82 -1.86 -11.25
N THR A 76 32.83 -1.01 -11.36
CA THR A 76 33.76 -1.04 -12.50
C THR A 76 34.69 -2.23 -12.26
N THR A 77 34.52 -3.30 -13.02
CA THR A 77 35.50 -4.40 -13.05
C THR A 77 36.72 -3.91 -13.84
N THR A 78 37.91 -3.97 -13.23
CA THR A 78 39.21 -3.78 -13.91
C THR A 78 39.69 -5.10 -14.47
#